data_AF-A0A2E7ZEY0-F1
#
_entry.id   AF-A0A2E7ZEY0-F1
#
_cell.length_a   1.000
_cell.length_b   1.000
_cell.length_c   1.000
_cell.angle_alpha   90.00
_cell.angle_beta   90.00
_cell.angle_gamma   90.00
#
_symmetry.space_group_name_H-M   'P 1'
#
loop_
_entity.id
_entity.type
_entity.pdbx_description
1 polymer ?
#
loop_
_entity_poly.entity_id
_entity_poly.type
_entity_poly.pdbx_seq_one_letter_code
_entity_poly.pdbx_strand_id
1 'polypeptide(L)'
;MKVKVHTVTSDNGKEFAELESIAKNLNTQFFFAHPYASWEKGFNENTNGLIRQYFPKKTHFNKISDQQVQSVMDKLNNRPRKCWE
;
A
#
# COMPACT_ATOMS: atom_id res chain seq x y z
N MET A 1 6.37 -12.40 16.99
CA MET A 1 5.80 -13.20 15.88
C MET A 1 6.07 -12.45 14.58
N LYS A 2 6.91 -12.96 13.66
CA LYS A 2 7.04 -12.37 12.32
C LYS A 2 5.72 -12.62 11.60
N VAL A 3 5.02 -11.55 11.20
CA VAL A 3 3.83 -11.65 10.36
C VAL A 3 4.26 -12.36 9.07
N LYS A 4 3.72 -13.55 8.82
CA LYS A 4 4.05 -14.32 7.63
C LYS A 4 3.26 -13.73 6.46
N VAL A 5 3.93 -12.99 5.59
CA VAL A 5 3.30 -12.48 4.36
C VAL A 5 3.15 -13.67 3.42
N HIS A 6 1.92 -14.05 3.08
CA HIS A 6 1.66 -15.21 2.22
C HIS A 6 1.87 -14.88 0.75
N THR A 7 1.29 -13.77 0.33
CA THR A 7 1.33 -13.28 -1.05
C THR A 7 1.46 -11.76 -1.06
N VAL A 8 2.08 -11.21 -2.09
CA VAL A 8 2.14 -9.77 -2.35
C VAL A 8 1.68 -9.54 -3.78
N THR A 9 0.84 -8.54 -3.99
CA THR A 9 0.39 -8.11 -5.32
C THR A 9 0.79 -6.66 -5.52
N SER A 10 1.45 -6.35 -6.64
CA SER A 10 1.81 -4.98 -7.00
C SER A 10 1.34 -4.63 -8.41
N ASP A 11 1.44 -3.36 -8.75
CA ASP A 11 1.28 -2.92 -10.14
C ASP A 11 2.58 -3.04 -10.93
N ASN A 12 2.53 -2.71 -12.23
CA ASN A 12 3.66 -2.79 -13.14
C ASN A 12 4.62 -1.59 -13.03
N GLY A 13 4.66 -0.92 -11.87
CA GLY A 13 5.63 0.13 -11.57
C GLY A 13 7.07 -0.40 -11.66
N LYS A 14 7.99 0.42 -12.19
CA LYS A 14 9.40 0.02 -12.34
C LYS A 14 10.11 -0.08 -10.99
N GLU A 15 9.61 0.63 -9.98
CA GLU A 15 10.03 0.53 -8.58
C GLU A 15 9.87 -0.89 -8.01
N PHE A 16 9.05 -1.72 -8.65
CA PHE A 16 8.76 -3.09 -8.24
C PHE A 16 9.54 -4.14 -9.03
N ALA A 17 10.48 -3.74 -9.89
CA ALA A 17 11.31 -4.66 -10.66
C ALA A 17 12.18 -5.56 -9.76
N GLU A 18 12.61 -5.07 -8.60
CA GLU A 18 13.43 -5.83 -7.65
C GLU A 18 12.60 -6.62 -6.61
N LEU A 19 11.28 -6.47 -6.61
CA LEU A 19 10.42 -7.15 -5.62
C LEU A 19 10.45 -8.67 -5.73
N GLU A 20 10.78 -9.23 -6.89
CA GLU A 20 10.97 -10.68 -7.05
C GLU A 20 12.09 -11.21 -6.15
N SER A 21 13.18 -10.44 -5.99
CA SER A 21 14.28 -10.77 -5.08
C SER A 21 13.83 -10.72 -3.62
N ILE A 22 13.03 -9.72 -3.27
CA ILE A 22 12.47 -9.56 -1.92
C ILE A 22 11.51 -10.71 -1.58
N ALA A 23 10.66 -11.11 -2.54
CA ALA A 23 9.72 -12.21 -2.38
C ALA A 23 10.43 -13.55 -2.14
N LYS A 24 11.54 -13.81 -2.85
CA LYS A 24 12.41 -14.98 -2.61
C LYS A 24 12.96 -14.99 -1.18
N ASN A 25 13.45 -13.85 -0.70
CA ASN A 25 13.99 -13.72 0.67
C ASN A 25 12.91 -13.88 1.76
N LEU A 26 11.67 -13.44 1.48
CA LEU A 26 10.55 -13.55 2.40
C LEU A 26 9.82 -14.91 2.33
N ASN A 27 10.19 -15.76 1.37
CA ASN A 27 9.49 -17.02 1.05
C ASN A 27 7.98 -16.78 0.81
N THR A 28 7.69 -15.78 -0.02
CA THR A 28 6.35 -15.25 -0.32
C THR A 28 6.09 -15.32 -1.82
N GLN A 29 4.84 -15.55 -2.24
CA GLN A 29 4.47 -15.48 -3.65
C GLN A 29 4.21 -14.04 -4.08
N PHE A 30 4.65 -13.66 -5.28
CA PHE A 30 4.50 -12.32 -5.82
C PHE A 30 3.68 -12.32 -7.11
N PHE A 31 2.75 -11.38 -7.24
CA PHE A 31 1.85 -11.24 -8.37
C PHE A 31 1.87 -9.80 -8.91
N PHE A 32 1.79 -9.66 -10.23
CA PHE A 32 1.59 -8.36 -10.88
C PHE A 32 0.14 -8.22 -11.35
N ALA A 33 -0.43 -7.01 -11.22
CA ALA A 33 -1.72 -6.70 -11.81
C ALA A 33 -1.66 -6.76 -13.34
N HIS A 34 -2.74 -7.25 -13.95
CA HIS A 34 -2.80 -7.40 -15.41
C HIS A 34 -2.72 -6.03 -16.11
N PRO A 35 -2.07 -5.95 -17.29
CA PRO A 35 -2.13 -4.76 -18.11
C PRO A 35 -3.58 -4.33 -18.37
N TYR A 36 -3.86 -3.03 -18.24
CA TYR A 36 -5.20 -2.44 -18.43
C TYR A 36 -6.29 -2.89 -17.42
N ALA A 37 -5.93 -3.63 -16.37
CA ALA A 37 -6.86 -4.03 -15.31
C ALA A 37 -6.82 -3.09 -14.10
N SER A 38 -7.26 -1.84 -14.28
CA SER A 38 -7.28 -0.85 -13.18
C SER A 38 -8.15 -1.29 -11.99
N TRP A 39 -9.19 -2.08 -12.22
CA TRP A 39 -10.09 -2.58 -11.18
C TRP A 39 -9.41 -3.52 -10.17
N GLU A 40 -8.34 -4.22 -10.56
CA GLU A 40 -7.54 -5.07 -9.65
C GLU A 40 -6.80 -4.24 -8.58
N LYS A 41 -6.73 -2.92 -8.78
CA LYS A 41 -6.05 -1.96 -7.91
C LYS A 41 -7.01 -1.03 -7.17
N GLY A 42 -8.32 -1.28 -7.22
CA GLY A 42 -9.32 -0.40 -6.62
C GLY A 42 -9.08 -0.13 -5.13
N PHE A 43 -8.56 -1.11 -4.40
CA PHE A 43 -8.18 -0.92 -3.00
C PHE A 43 -7.02 0.05 -2.80
N ASN A 44 -5.98 -0.04 -3.64
CA ASN A 44 -4.81 0.85 -3.59
C ASN A 44 -5.21 2.28 -3.93
N GLU A 45 -6.04 2.47 -4.95
CA GLU A 45 -6.55 3.78 -5.34
C GLU A 45 -7.40 4.42 -4.24
N ASN A 46 -8.32 3.65 -3.64
CA ASN A 46 -9.11 4.11 -2.51
C ASN A 46 -8.24 4.51 -1.32
N THR A 47 -7.26 3.67 -0.96
CA THR A 47 -6.34 3.94 0.16
C THR A 47 -5.49 5.18 -0.09
N ASN A 48 -4.97 5.34 -1.32
CA ASN A 48 -4.24 6.55 -1.71
C ASN A 48 -5.11 7.81 -1.61
N GLY A 49 -6.39 7.73 -1.97
CA GLY A 49 -7.36 8.80 -1.78
C GLY A 49 -7.53 9.20 -0.31
N LEU A 50 -7.58 8.21 0.60
CA LEU A 50 -7.66 8.46 2.05
C LEU A 50 -6.38 9.11 2.59
N ILE A 51 -5.20 8.63 2.18
CA ILE A 51 -3.91 9.23 2.57
C ILE A 51 -3.85 10.71 2.14
N ARG A 52 -4.37 11.04 0.96
CA ARG A 52 -4.43 12.43 0.46
C ARG A 52 -5.28 13.38 1.29
N GLN A 53 -6.19 12.87 2.13
CA GLN A 53 -6.94 13.69 3.10
C GLN A 53 -6.02 14.22 4.21
N TYR A 54 -4.94 13.50 4.53
CA TYR A 54 -3.94 13.90 5.53
C TYR A 54 -2.72 14.60 4.90
N PHE A 55 -2.33 14.17 3.70
CA PHE A 55 -1.22 14.75 2.94
C PHE A 55 -1.69 15.22 1.55
N PRO A 56 -2.24 16.44 1.45
CA PRO A 56 -2.74 17.00 0.20
C PRO A 56 -1.69 17.00 -0.92
N LYS A 57 -2.15 17.15 -2.16
CA LYS A 57 -1.22 17.33 -3.29
C LYS A 57 -0.29 18.51 -3.01
N LYS A 58 0.99 18.37 -3.42
CA LYS A 58 2.08 19.32 -3.17
C LYS A 58 2.60 19.39 -1.72
N THR A 59 2.18 18.47 -0.85
CA THR A 59 2.83 18.33 0.47
C THR A 59 4.31 17.98 0.29
N HIS A 60 5.19 18.72 0.95
CA HIS A 60 6.62 18.41 0.99
C HIS A 60 6.86 17.26 1.96
N PHE A 61 7.03 16.04 1.44
CA PHE A 61 7.24 14.85 2.27
C PHE A 61 8.47 14.92 3.17
N ASN A 62 9.50 15.69 2.78
CA ASN A 62 10.69 15.93 3.62
C ASN A 62 10.40 16.68 4.92
N LYS A 63 9.23 17.32 5.04
CA LYS A 63 8.79 18.04 6.25
C LYS A 63 7.86 17.20 7.12
N ILE A 64 7.53 15.97 6.70
CA ILE A 64 6.68 15.06 7.44
C ILE A 64 7.59 14.18 8.29
N SER A 65 7.34 14.17 9.59
CA SER A 65 8.04 13.28 10.53
C SER A 65 7.48 11.86 10.46
N ASP A 66 8.31 10.87 10.77
CA ASP A 66 7.88 9.47 10.89
C ASP A 66 6.73 9.31 11.90
N GLN A 67 6.71 10.13 12.96
CA GLN A 67 5.62 10.14 13.93
C GLN A 67 4.28 10.58 13.32
N GLN A 68 4.29 11.56 12.42
CA GLN A 68 3.10 11.96 11.68
C GLN A 68 2.63 10.86 10.73
N VAL A 69 3.57 10.19 10.04
CA VAL A 69 3.25 9.05 9.18
C VAL A 69 2.58 7.94 10.00
N GLN A 70 3.18 7.55 11.13
CA GLN A 70 2.64 6.53 12.03
C GLN A 70 1.25 6.91 12.54
N SER A 71 1.05 8.15 12.98
CA SER A 71 -0.25 8.62 13.46
C SER A 71 -1.35 8.51 12.38
N VAL A 72 -1.01 8.83 11.12
CA VAL A 72 -1.94 8.70 9.99
C VAL A 72 -2.20 7.23 9.67
N MET A 73 -1.18 6.38 9.67
CA MET A 73 -1.34 4.94 9.50
C MET A 73 -2.27 4.34 10.55
N ASP A 74 -2.07 4.68 11.83
CA ASP A 74 -2.91 4.19 12.93
C ASP A 74 -4.36 4.63 12.76
N LYS A 75 -4.60 5.90 12.37
CA LYS A 75 -5.95 6.40 12.09
C LYS A 75 -6.61 5.67 10.92
N LEU A 76 -5.87 5.39 9.84
CA LEU A 76 -6.41 4.69 8.68
C LEU A 76 -6.69 3.22 8.97
N ASN A 77 -5.80 2.55 9.69
CA ASN A 77 -5.95 1.14 10.06
C ASN A 77 -7.10 0.90 11.05
N ASN A 78 -7.34 1.85 11.96
CA ASN A 78 -8.42 1.79 12.95
C ASN A 78 -9.72 2.46 12.47
N ARG A 79 -9.77 2.98 11.23
CA ARG A 79 -10.98 3.60 10.69
C ARG A 79 -12.03 2.52 10.43
N PRO A 80 -13.26 2.64 11.00
CA PRO A 80 -14.34 1.73 10.66
C PRO A 80 -14.59 1.73 9.15
N ARG A 81 -14.56 0.55 8.54
CA ARG A 81 -14.88 0.34 7.13
C ARG A 81 -16.26 -0.30 7.04
N LYS A 82 -17.03 0.09 6.01
CA LYS A 82 -18.31 -0.55 5.71
C LYS A 82 -18.04 -2.04 5.51
N CYS A 83 -18.50 -2.85 6.45
CA CYS A 83 -18.60 -4.29 6.29
C CYS A 83 -19.93 -4.55 5.61
N TRP A 84 -19.98 -5.53 4.71
CA TRP A 84 -21.24 -5.98 4.13
C TRP A 84 -22.00 -6.74 5.24
N GLU A 85 -23.24 -6.32 5.50
CA GLU A 85 -24.21 -7.10 6.30
C GLU A 85 -24.78 -8.25 5.46
#